data_AF-A0AAE4REA4-F1
#
_entry.id   AF-A0AAE4REA4-F1
#
_cell.length_a   1.000
_cell.length_b   1.000
_cell.length_c   1.000
_cell.angle_alpha   90.00
_cell.angle_beta   90.00
_cell.angle_gamma   90.00
#
_symmetry.space_group_name_H-M   'P 1'
#
loop_
_entity.id
_entity.type
_entity.pdbx_description
1 polymer ?
#
loop_
_entity_poly.entity_id
_entity_poly.type
_entity_poly.pdbx_seq_one_letter_code
_entity_poly.pdbx_strand_id
1 'polypeptide(L)'
;MTTPTAQRAIEHIAARLAAGIVHPGNPDTNQPAKLIALPGLSSTGIPPEMAQHFANEAGLPANDAPRLVAEAILHLLDTELGLELIPASELRQLQAQVAEPDTTTGAAINIHCRCNPSRALLTVSGRRSMITTDGAALRQRLDQVCTCT
;
A
#
# COMPACT_ATOMS: atom_id res chain seq x y z
N MET A 1 5.96 -3.48 17.30
CA MET A 1 5.64 -4.84 16.84
C MET A 1 5.91 -4.89 15.35
N THR A 2 6.90 -5.65 14.90
CA THR A 2 7.26 -5.76 13.47
C THR A 2 6.18 -6.54 12.73
N THR A 3 5.66 -6.01 11.62
CA THR A 3 4.64 -6.71 10.82
C THR A 3 5.25 -7.95 10.14
N PRO A 4 4.44 -8.97 9.76
CA PRO A 4 4.94 -10.13 9.02
C PRO A 4 5.67 -9.76 7.72
N THR A 5 5.22 -8.70 7.06
CA THR A 5 5.86 -8.13 5.87
C THR A 5 7.24 -7.56 6.19
N ALA A 6 7.34 -6.77 7.26
CA ALA A 6 8.62 -6.21 7.71
C ALA A 6 9.62 -7.30 8.11
N GLN A 7 9.16 -8.37 8.80
CA GLN A 7 10.02 -9.50 9.15
C GLN A 7 10.59 -10.20 7.91
N ARG A 8 9.74 -10.48 6.91
CA ARG A 8 10.20 -11.08 5.64
C ARG A 8 11.19 -10.18 4.89
N ALA A 9 10.98 -8.87 4.96
CA ALA A 9 11.91 -7.91 4.36
C ALA A 9 13.26 -7.89 5.10
N ILE A 10 13.25 -7.92 6.44
CA ILE A 10 14.49 -8.02 7.26
C ILE A 10 15.28 -9.28 6.87
N GLU A 11 14.62 -10.43 6.83
CA GLU A 11 15.27 -11.71 6.47
C GLU A 11 15.86 -11.65 5.06
N HIS A 12 15.12 -11.08 4.10
CA HIS A 12 15.60 -10.95 2.73
C HIS A 12 16.79 -9.98 2.63
N ILE A 13 16.71 -8.81 3.27
CA ILE A 13 17.78 -7.81 3.26
C ILE A 13 19.02 -8.36 3.95
N ALA A 14 18.89 -9.01 5.12
CA ALA A 14 20.01 -9.62 5.84
C ALA A 14 20.74 -10.65 4.96
N ALA A 15 20.01 -11.55 4.29
CA ALA A 15 20.59 -12.52 3.38
C ALA A 15 21.33 -11.85 2.20
N ARG A 16 20.79 -10.76 1.66
CA ARG A 16 21.42 -9.99 0.58
C ARG A 16 22.62 -9.18 1.05
N LEU A 17 22.61 -8.63 2.27
CA LEU A 17 23.76 -7.93 2.84
C LEU A 17 24.96 -8.87 2.99
N ALA A 18 24.73 -10.11 3.44
CA ALA A 18 25.79 -11.11 3.57
C ALA A 18 26.36 -11.57 2.20
N ALA A 19 25.51 -11.68 1.17
CA ALA A 19 25.89 -12.16 -0.16
C ALA A 19 26.32 -11.04 -1.15
N GLY A 20 26.04 -9.78 -0.82
CA GLY A 20 26.17 -8.62 -1.70
C GLY A 20 24.85 -8.14 -2.32
N ILE A 21 24.72 -6.83 -2.46
CA ILE A 21 23.52 -6.16 -2.99
C ILE A 21 23.78 -5.68 -4.42
N VAL A 22 22.81 -5.86 -5.31
CA VAL A 22 22.92 -5.33 -6.68
C VAL A 22 22.50 -3.87 -6.68
N HIS A 23 23.41 -2.97 -7.05
CA HIS A 23 23.06 -1.61 -7.41
C HIS A 23 22.37 -1.63 -8.77
N PRO A 24 21.19 -0.98 -8.94
CA PRO A 24 20.41 -1.05 -10.18
C PRO A 24 21.09 -0.35 -11.36
N GLY A 25 22.10 0.48 -11.10
CA GLY A 25 22.69 1.38 -12.06
C GLY A 25 21.95 2.72 -12.08
N ASN A 26 22.34 3.59 -13.00
CA ASN A 26 21.67 4.85 -13.26
C ASN A 26 21.71 5.13 -14.77
N PRO A 27 20.57 5.06 -15.48
CA PRO A 27 20.53 5.29 -16.92
C PRO A 27 20.90 6.73 -17.29
N ASP A 28 20.56 7.72 -16.45
CA ASP A 28 20.82 9.14 -16.72
C ASP A 28 22.33 9.45 -16.71
N THR A 29 23.12 8.64 -16.01
CA THR A 29 24.58 8.77 -15.92
C THR A 29 25.33 7.62 -16.60
N ASN A 30 24.66 6.80 -17.43
CA ASN A 30 25.22 5.60 -18.08
C ASN A 30 25.94 4.63 -17.11
N GLN A 31 25.47 4.55 -15.87
CA GLN A 31 26.04 3.65 -14.87
C GLN A 31 25.35 2.27 -14.96
N PRO A 32 26.08 1.18 -15.27
CA PRO A 32 25.48 -0.15 -15.35
C PRO A 32 25.13 -0.71 -13.97
N ALA A 33 24.23 -1.69 -13.94
CA ALA A 33 23.96 -2.47 -12.73
C ALA A 33 25.24 -3.20 -12.28
N LYS A 34 25.49 -3.24 -10.98
CA LYS A 34 26.71 -3.83 -10.42
C LYS A 34 26.45 -4.45 -9.05
N LEU A 35 26.98 -5.65 -8.83
CA LEU A 35 27.00 -6.25 -7.50
C LEU A 35 27.99 -5.51 -6.60
N ILE A 36 27.50 -5.01 -5.48
CA ILE A 36 28.30 -4.44 -4.38
C ILE A 36 28.49 -5.54 -3.35
N ALA A 37 29.71 -6.08 -3.28
CA ALA A 37 30.11 -6.96 -2.20
C ALA A 37 30.30 -6.13 -0.91
N LEU A 38 29.84 -6.68 0.22
CA LEU A 38 29.96 -6.06 1.54
C LEU A 38 30.74 -7.00 2.47
N PRO A 39 32.08 -7.09 2.32
CA PRO A 39 32.88 -8.09 3.04
C PRO A 39 32.72 -8.01 4.57
N GLY A 40 32.56 -6.80 5.12
CA GLY A 40 32.36 -6.59 6.56
C GLY A 40 31.00 -7.07 7.09
N LEU A 41 30.04 -7.38 6.22
CA LEU A 41 28.75 -7.98 6.58
C LEU A 41 28.66 -9.46 6.15
N SER A 42 29.70 -9.98 5.49
CA SER A 42 29.79 -11.40 5.20
C SER A 42 30.42 -12.11 6.39
N SER A 43 29.74 -13.11 6.93
CA SER A 43 30.29 -14.04 7.92
C SER A 43 30.98 -15.25 7.27
N THR A 44 31.12 -15.23 5.94
CA THR A 44 31.65 -16.36 5.17
C THR A 44 33.10 -16.62 5.55
N GLY A 45 33.38 -17.78 6.16
CA GLY A 45 34.72 -18.17 6.58
C GLY A 45 35.12 -17.76 8.01
N ILE A 46 34.23 -17.11 8.77
CA ILE A 46 34.46 -16.77 10.18
C ILE A 46 33.77 -17.82 11.08
N PRO A 47 34.51 -18.54 11.95
CA PRO A 47 33.91 -19.41 12.96
C PRO A 47 32.95 -18.65 13.89
N PRO A 48 31.83 -19.27 14.34
CA PRO A 48 30.82 -18.60 15.15
C PRO A 48 31.36 -17.94 16.42
N GLU A 49 32.36 -18.56 17.07
CA GLU A 49 33.00 -18.02 18.28
C GLU A 49 33.76 -16.72 18.00
N MET A 50 34.49 -16.64 16.88
CA MET A 50 35.16 -15.41 16.47
C MET A 50 34.17 -14.33 16.04
N ALA A 51 33.08 -14.71 15.36
CA ALA A 51 32.01 -13.76 15.00
C ALA A 51 31.38 -13.14 16.26
N GLN A 52 31.15 -13.94 17.30
CA GLN A 52 30.66 -13.44 18.59
C GLN A 52 31.68 -12.54 19.30
N HIS A 53 32.97 -12.86 19.24
CA HIS A 53 34.02 -12.02 19.78
C HIS A 53 34.03 -10.63 19.13
N PHE A 54 34.02 -10.57 17.78
CA PHE A 54 33.97 -9.32 17.05
C PHE A 54 32.69 -8.52 17.33
N ALA A 55 31.56 -9.20 17.46
CA ALA A 55 30.30 -8.55 17.81
C ALA A 55 30.39 -7.89 19.20
N ASN A 56 30.93 -8.60 20.19
CA ASN A 56 31.12 -8.07 21.54
C ASN A 56 32.09 -6.87 21.56
N GLU A 57 33.21 -6.95 20.84
CA GLU A 57 34.17 -5.84 20.71
C GLU A 57 33.57 -4.61 20.03
N ALA A 58 32.71 -4.82 19.03
CA ALA A 58 31.99 -3.78 18.32
C ALA A 58 30.78 -3.22 19.12
N GLY A 59 30.51 -3.75 20.32
CA GLY A 59 29.36 -3.37 21.14
C GLY A 59 28.01 -3.76 20.53
N LEU A 60 28.00 -4.74 19.62
CA LEU A 60 26.78 -5.23 18.99
C LEU A 60 26.02 -6.18 19.94
N PRO A 61 24.68 -6.12 19.97
CA PRO A 61 23.86 -6.97 20.82
C PRO A 61 23.82 -8.44 20.38
N ALA A 62 24.21 -8.74 19.13
CA ALA A 62 24.23 -10.07 18.56
C ALA A 62 25.33 -10.18 17.48
N ASN A 63 25.70 -11.42 17.13
CA ASN A 63 26.71 -11.71 16.10
C ASN A 63 26.17 -11.78 14.67
N ASP A 64 24.93 -11.36 14.44
CA ASP A 64 24.29 -11.27 13.13
C ASP A 64 24.21 -9.79 12.69
N ALA A 65 25.36 -9.23 12.34
CA ALA A 65 25.45 -7.85 11.86
C ALA A 65 24.55 -7.57 10.63
N PRO A 66 24.42 -8.47 9.62
CA PRO A 66 23.48 -8.27 8.51
C PRO A 66 22.04 -8.08 8.97
N ARG A 67 21.58 -8.88 9.93
CA ARG A 67 20.24 -8.74 10.49
C ARG A 67 20.06 -7.44 11.25
N LEU A 68 21.01 -7.08 12.11
CA LEU A 68 20.96 -5.82 12.87
C LEU A 68 20.89 -4.59 11.95
N VAL A 69 21.67 -4.60 10.86
CA VAL A 69 21.63 -3.54 9.85
C VAL A 69 20.29 -3.54 9.10
N ALA A 70 19.76 -4.70 8.74
CA ALA A 70 18.45 -4.79 8.09
C ALA A 70 17.32 -4.25 8.97
N GLU A 71 17.32 -4.59 10.26
CA GLU A 71 16.37 -4.08 11.25
C GLU A 71 16.49 -2.56 11.42
N ALA A 72 17.71 -2.03 11.52
CA ALA A 72 17.97 -0.60 11.63
C ALA A 72 17.50 0.18 10.39
N ILE A 73 17.74 -0.35 9.18
CA ILE A 73 17.26 0.27 7.94
C ILE A 73 15.75 0.36 7.93
N LEU A 74 15.04 -0.72 8.27
CA LEU A 74 13.57 -0.69 8.30
C LEU A 74 13.04 0.27 9.37
N HIS A 75 13.66 0.29 10.54
CA HIS A 75 13.29 1.23 11.59
C HIS A 75 13.45 2.69 11.14
N LEU A 76 14.53 3.00 10.41
CA LEU A 76 14.76 4.34 9.85
C LEU A 76 13.70 4.71 8.82
N LEU A 77 13.36 3.79 7.90
CA LEU A 77 12.31 4.03 6.90
C LEU A 77 10.94 4.28 7.56
N ASP A 78 10.60 3.52 8.59
CA ASP A 78 9.33 3.64 9.32
C ASP A 78 9.26 4.93 10.15
N THR A 79 10.28 5.17 10.99
CA THR A 79 10.21 6.25 12.00
C THR A 79 10.68 7.61 11.50
N GLU A 80 11.68 7.68 10.63
CA GLU A 80 12.23 8.96 10.16
C GLU A 80 11.56 9.43 8.87
N LEU A 81 11.14 8.50 8.01
CA LEU A 81 10.50 8.82 6.73
C LEU A 81 8.99 8.56 6.72
N GLY A 82 8.43 7.91 7.74
CA GLY A 82 7.01 7.58 7.80
C GLY A 82 6.56 6.62 6.69
N LEU A 83 7.48 5.77 6.21
CA LEU A 83 7.20 4.86 5.09
C LEU A 83 6.76 3.49 5.61
N GLU A 84 5.59 3.05 5.13
CA GLU A 84 5.09 1.70 5.42
C GLU A 84 5.42 0.74 4.29
N LEU A 85 5.92 -0.45 4.65
CA LEU A 85 6.28 -1.48 3.70
C LEU A 85 5.05 -2.34 3.34
N ILE A 86 4.53 -2.18 2.12
CA ILE A 86 3.35 -2.90 1.63
C ILE A 86 3.76 -3.82 0.47
N PRO A 87 3.32 -5.10 0.43
CA PRO A 87 3.55 -5.99 -0.70
C PRO A 87 2.96 -5.40 -2.00
N ALA A 88 3.72 -5.48 -3.10
CA ALA A 88 3.29 -4.91 -4.38
C ALA A 88 1.98 -5.51 -4.94
N SER A 89 1.62 -6.73 -4.56
CA SER A 89 0.31 -7.32 -4.91
C SER A 89 -0.83 -6.65 -4.15
N GLU A 90 -0.63 -6.37 -2.87
CA GLU A 90 -1.61 -5.69 -2.02
C GLU A 90 -1.79 -4.24 -2.44
N LEU A 91 -0.68 -3.54 -2.71
CA LEU A 91 -0.74 -2.18 -3.26
C LEU A 91 -1.52 -2.14 -4.57
N ARG A 92 -1.28 -3.08 -5.50
CA ARG A 92 -2.05 -3.18 -6.75
C ARG A 92 -3.52 -3.50 -6.52
N GLN A 93 -3.84 -4.33 -5.53
CA GLN A 93 -5.22 -4.66 -5.19
C GLN A 93 -5.95 -3.45 -4.60
N LEU A 94 -5.29 -2.68 -3.72
CA LEU A 94 -5.84 -1.43 -3.18
C LEU A 94 -6.05 -0.41 -4.29
N GLN A 95 -5.07 -0.25 -5.18
CA GLN A 95 -5.20 0.61 -6.36
C GLN A 95 -6.35 0.16 -7.27
N ALA A 96 -6.53 -1.15 -7.47
CA ALA A 96 -7.64 -1.69 -8.26
C ALA A 96 -8.99 -1.45 -7.58
N GLN A 97 -9.10 -1.60 -6.26
CA GLN A 97 -10.34 -1.30 -5.50
C GLN A 97 -10.70 0.19 -5.55
N VAL A 98 -9.71 1.08 -5.59
CA VAL A 98 -9.95 2.51 -5.75
C VAL A 98 -10.28 2.87 -7.22
N ALA A 99 -9.66 2.17 -8.18
CA ALA A 99 -9.85 2.40 -9.61
C ALA A 99 -11.16 1.80 -10.13
N GLU A 100 -11.63 0.70 -9.54
CA GLU A 100 -12.98 0.21 -9.77
C GLU A 100 -13.94 1.21 -9.11
N PRO A 101 -14.75 1.95 -9.88
CA PRO A 101 -15.87 2.62 -9.26
C PRO A 101 -16.68 1.50 -8.62
N ASP A 102 -16.94 1.55 -7.32
CA ASP A 102 -17.96 0.69 -6.73
C ASP A 102 -19.21 0.86 -7.59
N THR A 103 -19.48 -0.13 -8.43
CA THR A 103 -20.78 -0.31 -9.08
C THR A 103 -21.79 -0.83 -8.06
N THR A 104 -21.36 -1.05 -6.83
CA THR A 104 -22.16 -1.50 -5.70
C THR A 104 -22.19 -0.41 -4.63
N THR A 105 -23.36 0.21 -4.43
CA THR A 105 -23.66 1.17 -3.33
C THR A 105 -23.12 2.60 -3.43
N GLY A 106 -23.34 3.27 -4.57
CA GLY A 106 -23.79 4.66 -4.46
C GLY A 106 -25.19 4.64 -3.82
N ALA A 107 -25.38 5.26 -2.66
CA ALA A 107 -26.69 5.32 -2.00
C ALA A 107 -27.75 5.81 -3.01
N ALA A 108 -28.64 4.92 -3.44
CA ALA A 108 -29.71 5.29 -4.35
C ALA A 108 -30.73 6.12 -3.56
N ILE A 109 -30.84 7.41 -3.87
CA ILE A 109 -31.89 8.24 -3.28
C ILE A 109 -33.16 7.97 -4.07
N ASN A 110 -34.11 7.29 -3.43
CA ASN A 110 -35.44 7.07 -3.98
C ASN A 110 -36.38 8.17 -3.46
N ILE A 111 -36.89 8.98 -4.38
CA ILE A 111 -37.93 9.95 -4.09
C ILE A 111 -39.27 9.28 -4.34
N HIS A 112 -40.14 9.27 -3.35
CA HIS A 112 -41.47 8.65 -3.44
C HIS A 112 -42.57 9.71 -3.47
N CYS A 113 -43.68 9.38 -4.14
CA CYS A 113 -44.90 10.17 -4.04
C CYS A 113 -45.52 9.91 -2.68
N ARG A 114 -45.97 10.97 -1.99
CA ARG A 114 -46.71 10.80 -0.73
C ARG A 114 -47.98 9.95 -0.91
N CYS A 115 -48.59 10.02 -2.09
CA CYS A 115 -49.85 9.34 -2.40
C CYS A 115 -49.66 7.92 -2.93
N ASN A 116 -48.42 7.52 -3.22
CA ASN A 116 -48.08 6.14 -3.56
C ASN A 116 -46.64 5.82 -3.09
N PRO A 117 -46.46 5.48 -1.81
CA PRO A 117 -45.13 5.25 -1.24
C PRO A 117 -44.47 3.96 -1.75
N SER A 118 -45.23 3.02 -2.30
CA SER A 118 -44.73 1.73 -2.78
C SER A 118 -44.00 1.80 -4.13
N ARG A 119 -44.09 2.93 -4.85
CA ARG A 119 -43.39 3.14 -6.13
C ARG A 119 -42.49 4.37 -6.05
N ALA A 120 -41.21 4.20 -6.35
CA ALA A 120 -40.28 5.33 -6.47
C ALA A 120 -40.66 6.18 -7.70
N LEU A 121 -40.79 7.49 -7.51
CA LEU A 121 -40.99 8.48 -8.58
C LEU A 121 -39.69 8.77 -9.32
N LEU A 122 -38.59 8.85 -8.57
CA LEU A 122 -37.27 9.12 -9.11
C LEU A 122 -36.25 8.32 -8.30
N THR A 123 -35.42 7.56 -9.01
CA THR A 123 -34.24 6.93 -8.43
C THR A 123 -33.02 7.67 -8.94
N VAL A 124 -32.32 8.31 -8.03
CA VAL A 124 -31.02 8.93 -8.31
C VAL A 124 -29.94 7.95 -7.90
N SER A 125 -29.28 7.36 -8.89
CA SER A 125 -28.15 6.45 -8.70
C SER A 125 -26.90 7.03 -9.35
N GLY A 126 -25.84 7.15 -8.56
CA GLY A 126 -24.52 7.57 -9.06
C GLY A 126 -23.69 8.31 -8.00
N ARG A 127 -22.38 8.39 -8.25
CA ARG A 127 -21.43 9.18 -7.45
C ARG A 127 -21.37 10.66 -7.85
N ARG A 128 -22.30 11.14 -8.70
CA ARG A 128 -22.33 12.55 -9.13
C ARG A 128 -22.98 13.38 -8.03
N SER A 129 -22.24 14.35 -7.50
CA SER A 129 -22.74 15.33 -6.52
C SER A 129 -23.77 16.31 -7.10
N MET A 130 -23.96 16.31 -8.43
CA MET A 130 -24.92 17.18 -9.13
C MET A 130 -25.51 16.47 -10.35
N ILE A 131 -26.83 16.55 -10.48
CA ILE A 131 -27.58 16.10 -11.66
C ILE A 131 -28.27 17.31 -12.26
N THR A 132 -27.90 17.66 -13.50
CA THR A 132 -28.54 18.73 -14.25
C THR A 132 -29.54 18.12 -15.23
N THR A 133 -30.78 18.56 -15.16
CA THR A 133 -31.85 18.15 -16.08
C THR A 133 -32.76 19.35 -16.38
N ASP A 134 -33.59 19.23 -17.41
CA ASP A 134 -34.63 20.21 -17.70
C ASP A 134 -35.71 20.18 -16.60
N GLY A 135 -35.80 21.27 -15.84
CA GLY A 135 -36.75 21.40 -14.74
C GLY A 135 -38.21 21.40 -15.18
N ALA A 136 -38.52 21.90 -16.39
CA ALA A 136 -39.89 21.93 -16.89
C ALA A 136 -40.39 20.52 -17.24
N ALA A 137 -39.55 19.76 -17.95
CA ALA A 137 -39.84 18.37 -18.29
C ALA A 137 -39.94 17.47 -17.05
N LEU A 138 -39.03 17.66 -16.08
CA LEU A 138 -39.07 16.90 -14.82
C LEU A 138 -40.35 17.18 -14.04
N ARG A 139 -40.72 18.46 -13.88
CA ARG A 139 -41.93 18.85 -13.15
C ARG A 139 -43.21 18.30 -13.80
N GLN A 140 -43.33 18.41 -15.11
CA GLN A 140 -44.48 17.88 -15.85
C GLN A 140 -44.64 16.36 -15.64
N ARG A 141 -43.53 15.62 -15.63
CA ARG A 141 -43.54 14.18 -15.37
C ARG A 141 -43.89 13.84 -13.92
N LEU A 142 -43.38 14.59 -12.95
CA LEU A 142 -43.73 14.40 -11.54
C LEU A 142 -45.22 14.66 -11.30
N ASP A 143 -45.78 15.72 -11.90
CA ASP A 143 -47.21 16.07 -11.76
C ASP A 143 -48.14 15.02 -12.39
N GLN A 144 -47.70 14.34 -13.46
CA GLN A 144 -48.46 13.25 -14.08
C GLN A 144 -48.47 11.96 -13.26
N VAL A 145 -47.37 11.67 -12.56
CA VAL A 145 -47.17 10.38 -11.88
C VAL A 145 -47.56 10.45 -10.39
N CYS A 146 -47.43 11.62 -9.76
CA CYS A 146 -47.78 11.84 -8.36
C CYS A 146 -49.10 12.61 -8.24
N THR A 147 -50.20 11.96 -8.63
CA THR A 147 -51.56 12.50 -8.43
C THR A 147 -52.22 11.83 -7.23
N CYS A 148 -52.82 12.66 -6.38
CA CYS A 148 -53.59 12.23 -5.21
C CYS A 148 -55.05 12.45 -5.56
N THR A 149 -55.69 11.44 -6.12
CA THR A 149 -57.16 11.42 -6.26
C THR A 149 -57.81 11.16 -4.92
#